data_AF-A0A1I5W8N2-F1
#
_entry.id   AF-A0A1I5W8N2-F1
#
_cell.length_a   1.000
_cell.length_b   1.000
_cell.length_c   1.000
_cell.angle_alpha   90.00
_cell.angle_beta   90.00
_cell.angle_gamma   90.00
#
_symmetry.space_group_name_H-M   'P 1'
#
loop_
_entity.id
_entity.type
_entity.pdbx_description
1 polymer ?
#
loop_
_entity_poly.entity_id
_entity_poly.type
_entity_poly.pdbx_seq_one_letter_code
_entity_poly.pdbx_strand_id
1 'polypeptide(L)' 'MGKPLPMALRKRVAAFVDEGNSNREASRHFRVSPKFVNDLMKLRAERGSLEPRRQGHGTGGGKLAA' A
#
# COMPACT_ATOMS: atom_id res chain seq x y z
N MET A 1 -9.49 2.95 -12.61
CA MET A 1 -9.00 2.72 -11.24
C MET A 1 -8.07 1.51 -11.27
N GLY A 2 -6.77 1.71 -11.08
CA GLY A 2 -5.77 0.65 -11.17
C GLY A 2 -5.93 -0.38 -10.06
N LYS A 3 -5.76 -1.67 -10.40
CA LYS A 3 -5.76 -2.75 -9.42
C LYS A 3 -4.61 -2.51 -8.41
N PRO A 4 -4.83 -2.76 -7.11
CA PRO A 4 -3.76 -2.70 -6.15
C PRO A 4 -2.59 -3.61 -6.55
N LEU A 5 -1.36 -3.17 -6.25
CA LEU A 5 -0.19 -4.02 -6.47
C LEU A 5 -0.33 -5.36 -5.72
N PRO A 6 0.13 -6.48 -6.30
CA PRO A 6 -0.04 -7.82 -5.74
C PRO A 6 0.46 -7.96 -4.31
N MET A 7 -0.22 -8.79 -3.50
CA MET A 7 0.18 -9.04 -2.10
C MET A 7 1.61 -9.57 -1.97
N ALA A 8 2.04 -10.42 -2.89
CA ALA A 8 3.41 -10.93 -2.91
C ALA A 8 4.47 -9.81 -3.05
N LEU A 9 4.17 -8.75 -3.80
CA LEU A 9 5.08 -7.60 -3.91
C LEU A 9 5.13 -6.82 -2.59
N ARG A 10 3.97 -6.58 -1.98
CA ARG A 10 3.88 -5.83 -0.72
C ARG A 10 4.61 -6.53 0.43
N LYS A 11 4.46 -7.85 0.54
CA LYS A 11 5.17 -8.67 1.53
C LYS A 11 6.69 -8.56 1.37
N ARG A 12 7.19 -8.68 0.13
CA ARG A 12 8.63 -8.56 -0.16
C ARG A 12 9.19 -7.18 0.16
N VAL A 13 8.44 -6.12 -0.18
CA VAL A 13 8.84 -4.74 0.15
C VAL A 13 8.90 -4.52 1.65
N ALA A 14 7.88 -4.98 2.40
CA ALA A 14 7.86 -4.85 3.85
C ALA A 14 9.00 -5.64 4.52
N ALA A 15 9.25 -6.88 4.08
CA ALA A 15 10.35 -7.70 4.58
C ALA A 15 11.71 -7.02 4.35
N PHE A 16 11.94 -6.47 3.15
CA PHE A 16 13.19 -5.77 2.83
C PHE A 16 13.42 -4.53 3.73
N VAL A 17 12.34 -3.80 4.08
CA VAL A 17 12.45 -2.67 5.03
C VAL A 17 12.67 -3.18 6.45
N ASP A 18 12.04 -4.30 6.85
CA ASP A 18 12.24 -4.92 8.17
C ASP A 18 13.66 -5.46 8.35
N GLU A 19 14.34 -5.84 7.27
CA GLU A 19 15.77 -6.19 7.25
C GLU A 19 16.70 -5.00 7.51
N GLY A 20 16.16 -3.79 7.70
CA GLY A 20 16.91 -2.57 8.05
C GLY A 20 17.17 -1.63 6.88
N ASN A 21 16.68 -1.94 5.67
CA ASN A 21 16.86 -1.08 4.51
C ASN A 21 15.89 0.11 4.54
N SER A 22 16.31 1.22 3.94
CA SER A 22 15.46 2.41 3.84
C SER A 22 14.33 2.24 2.82
N ASN A 23 13.24 2.99 3.00
CA ASN A 23 12.14 3.05 2.01
C ASN A 23 12.64 3.47 0.60
N ARG A 24 13.70 4.27 0.55
CA ARG A 24 14.29 4.74 -0.71
C ARG A 24 15.06 3.63 -1.43
N GLU A 25 15.76 2.78 -0.69
CA GLU A 25 16.41 1.59 -1.24
C GLU A 25 15.38 0.56 -1.69
N ALA A 26 14.35 0.31 -0.90
CA ALA A 26 13.26 -0.58 -1.29
C ALA A 26 12.60 -0.15 -2.61
N SER A 27 12.33 1.16 -2.77
CA SER A 27 11.78 1.71 -4.01
C SER A 27 12.67 1.42 -5.23
N ARG A 28 13.98 1.60 -5.10
CA ARG A 28 14.96 1.31 -6.17
C ARG A 28 15.06 -0.20 -6.44
N HIS A 29 15.14 -1.02 -5.40
CA HIS A 29 15.31 -2.47 -5.50
C HIS A 29 14.11 -3.14 -6.20
N PHE A 30 12.88 -2.78 -5.80
CA PHE A 30 11.66 -3.35 -6.36
C PHE A 30 11.10 -2.59 -7.57
N ARG A 31 11.78 -1.52 -8.02
CA ARG A 31 11.34 -0.66 -9.13
C ARG A 31 9.91 -0.12 -8.95
N VAL A 32 9.57 0.27 -7.73
CA VAL A 32 8.28 0.85 -7.37
C VAL A 32 8.44 2.31 -6.97
N SER A 33 7.37 3.09 -7.04
CA SER A 33 7.40 4.49 -6.61
C SER A 33 7.74 4.61 -5.10
N PRO A 34 8.56 5.58 -4.68
CA PRO A 34 8.81 5.88 -3.27
C PRO A 34 7.52 6.14 -2.48
N LYS A 35 6.52 6.76 -3.13
CA LYS A 35 5.21 7.02 -2.52
C LYS A 35 4.52 5.72 -2.13
N PHE A 36 4.56 4.69 -2.98
CA PHE A 36 3.97 3.40 -2.68
C PHE A 36 4.61 2.76 -1.44
N VAL A 37 5.94 2.79 -1.33
CA VAL A 37 6.65 2.24 -0.17
C VAL A 37 6.28 3.01 1.10
N ASN A 38 6.29 4.33 1.06
CA ASN A 38 5.91 5.16 2.20
C ASN A 38 4.47 4.91 2.65
N ASP A 39 3.51 4.89 1.72
CA ASP A 39 2.11 4.63 2.02
C ASP A 39 1.90 3.20 2.56
N LEU A 40 2.67 2.22 2.07
CA LEU A 40 2.64 0.84 2.57
C LEU A 40 3.11 0.75 4.03
N MET A 41 4.25 1.35 4.36
CA MET A 41 4.79 1.32 5.72
C MET A 41 3.92 2.10 6.70
N LYS A 42 3.35 3.24 6.27
CA LYS A 42 2.35 3.98 7.07
C LYS A 42 1.10 3.15 7.32
N LEU A 43 0.55 2.51 6.30
CA LEU A 43 -0.62 1.65 6.44
C LEU A 43 -0.37 0.49 7.40
N ARG A 44 0.82 -0.12 7.33
CA ARG A 44 1.24 -1.18 8.24
C ARG A 44 1.33 -0.66 9.68
N ALA A 45 1.92 0.51 9.90
CA ALA A 45 2.01 1.10 11.24
C ALA A 45 0.63 1.46 11.82
N GLU A 46 -0.28 1.97 10.98
CA GLU A 46 -1.64 2.36 11.42
C GLU A 46 -2.57 1.17 11.69
N ARG A 47 -2.47 0.09 10.90
CA ARG A 47 -3.47 -1.00 10.89
C ARG A 47 -2.91 -2.39 11.17
N GLY A 48 -1.59 -2.55 11.23
CA GLY A 48 -0.95 -3.86 11.31
C GLY A 48 -1.10 -4.72 10.05
N SER A 49 -1.61 -4.16 8.94
CA SER A 49 -1.91 -4.91 7.70
C SER A 49 -1.22 -4.31 6.48
N LEU A 50 -0.85 -5.19 5.54
CA LEU A 50 -0.33 -4.84 4.22
C LEU A 50 -1.43 -4.82 3.15
N GLU A 51 -2.67 -5.19 3.49
CA GLU A 51 -3.77 -5.26 2.54
C GLU A 51 -4.15 -3.86 2.01
N PRO A 52 -4.50 -3.73 0.72
CA PRO A 52 -5.00 -2.47 0.20
C PRO A 52 -6.23 -1.99 0.96
N ARG A 53 -6.33 -0.67 1.18
CA ARG A 53 -7.60 -0.07 1.57
C ARG A 53 -8.66 -0.40 0.51
N ARG A 54 -9.88 -0.67 0.96
CA ARG A 54 -11.04 -0.88 0.08
C ARG A 54 -11.12 0.28 -0.91
N GLN A 55 -11.14 -0.06 -2.19
CA GLN A 55 -11.28 0.92 -3.27
C GLN A 55 -12.75 1.33 -3.41
N GLY A 56 -12.99 2.63 -3.58
CA GLY A 56 -14.34 3.19 -3.74
C GLY A 56 -14.88 3.85 -2.46
N HIS A 57 -15.80 4.78 -2.65
CA HIS A 57 -16.64 5.31 -1.57
C HIS A 57 -17.68 4.24 -1.21
N GLY A 58 -18.05 4.12 0.07
CA GLY A 58 -19.11 3.19 0.49
C GLY A 58 -20.42 3.42 -0.29
N THR A 59 -21.31 2.42 -0.31
CA THR A 59 -22.63 2.50 -0.94
C THR A 59 -23.31 3.80 -0.47
N GLY A 60 -23.42 4.75 -1.39
CA GLY A 60 -23.68 6.14 -1.03
C GLY A 60 -25.09 6.35 -0.51
N GLY A 61 -25.22 6.96 0.67
CA GLY A 61 -26.42 7.72 1.06
C GLY A 61 -26.42 9.13 0.44
N GLY A 62 -25.84 9.28 -0.75
CA GLY A 62 -25.70 10.56 -1.43
C GLY A 62 -26.86 10.83 -2.39
N LYS A 63 -26.92 12.03 -2.95
CA LYS A 63 -27.99 12.54 -3.83
C LYS A 63 -28.35 11.67 -5.06
N LEU A 64 -27.58 10.63 -5.35
CA LEU A 64 -27.80 9.68 -6.46
C LEU A 64 -28.38 8.33 -5.97
N ALA A 65 -28.80 8.24 -4.72
CA ALA A 65 -29.40 7.05 -4.13
C ALA A 65 -30.94 6.98 -4.32
N ALA A 66 -31.53 7.93 -5.05
CA ALA A 66 -32.94 8.01 -5.39
C ALA A 66 -33.15 7.75 -6.88
#